data_AF-A0A7V9NU34-F1
#
_entry.id   AF-A0A7V9NU34-F1
#
_cell.length_a   1.000
_cell.length_b   1.000
_cell.length_c   1.000
_cell.angle_alpha   90.00
_cell.angle_beta   90.00
_cell.angle_gamma   90.00
#
_symmetry.space_group_name_H-M   'P 1'
#
loop_
_entity.id
_entity.type
_entity.pdbx_description
1 polymer ?
#
loop_
_entity_poly.entity_id
_entity_poly.type
_entity_poly.pdbx_seq_one_letter_code
_entity_poly.pdbx_strand_id
1 'polypeptide(L)'
;MALLIDGLLGLGHLRGTLLGRGAIPAPPGIAGPAGRVSALMLALSHRRWTVAVDAYVDGELTCRDRREVAAHMTDCWACSREVEILRLMKHCLCAQRRRAADGGWE
;
A
#
# COMPACT_ATOMS: atom_id res chain seq x y z
N MET A 1 -31.41 45.36 25.73
CA MET A 1 -31.37 44.53 26.97
C MET A 1 -30.07 43.77 26.99
N ALA A 2 -29.17 44.18 27.88
CA ALA A 2 -27.93 43.47 28.18
C ALA A 2 -28.24 42.37 29.20
N LEU A 3 -27.76 41.15 28.95
CA LEU A 3 -27.49 40.18 30.00
C LEU A 3 -26.11 39.55 29.76
N LEU A 4 -25.18 40.02 30.59
CA LEU A 4 -23.94 39.38 30.97
C LEU A 4 -24.26 38.04 31.65
N ILE A 5 -23.51 36.98 31.30
CA ILE A 5 -23.19 35.93 32.27
C ILE A 5 -21.79 35.40 31.96
N ASP A 6 -20.83 35.79 32.80
CA ASP A 6 -19.53 35.15 32.97
C ASP A 6 -19.69 33.73 33.54
N GLY A 7 -18.84 32.81 33.09
CA GLY A 7 -18.79 31.44 33.55
C GLY A 7 -17.40 30.83 33.39
N LEU A 8 -16.45 31.32 34.19
CA LEU A 8 -15.12 30.76 34.42
C LEU A 8 -15.16 29.34 35.01
N LEU A 9 -14.80 28.33 34.23
CA LEU A 9 -14.15 27.07 34.64
C LEU A 9 -13.32 26.62 33.41
N GLY A 10 -12.00 26.62 33.38
CA GLY A 10 -11.10 26.12 34.40
C GLY A 10 -11.03 24.60 34.31
N LEU A 11 -10.33 24.05 33.30
CA LEU A 11 -9.81 22.67 33.14
C LEU A 11 -9.08 22.70 31.78
N GLY A 12 -7.76 22.67 31.68
CA GLY A 12 -6.91 21.59 32.15
C GLY A 12 -6.11 21.12 30.93
N HIS A 13 -4.82 21.46 30.92
CA HIS A 13 -3.74 20.80 30.18
C HIS A 13 -4.13 19.74 29.12
N LEU A 14 -4.11 20.13 27.85
CA LEU A 14 -3.81 19.19 26.75
C LEU A 14 -2.32 19.27 26.42
N ARG A 15 -1.51 18.76 27.35
CA ARG A 15 -0.13 18.33 27.06
C ARG A 15 -0.24 17.02 26.26
N GLY A 16 -0.54 17.15 24.97
CA GLY A 16 -0.42 16.06 24.01
C GLY A 16 1.06 15.73 23.84
N THR A 17 1.48 14.63 24.45
CA THR A 17 2.82 14.06 24.36
C THR A 17 3.19 13.81 22.90
N LEU A 18 4.20 14.55 22.42
CA LEU A 18 4.91 14.24 21.18
C LEU A 18 5.44 12.81 21.24
N LEU A 19 5.09 12.03 20.21
CA LEU A 19 5.93 11.00 19.60
C LEU A 19 6.53 9.99 20.59
N GLY A 20 5.65 9.18 21.19
CA GLY A 20 5.99 7.79 21.43
C GLY A 20 6.30 7.14 20.08
N ARG A 21 7.58 7.15 19.70
CA ARG A 21 8.16 6.29 18.66
C ARG A 21 7.70 4.88 19.01
N GLY A 22 6.63 4.42 18.37
CA GLY A 22 6.21 3.02 18.42
C GLY A 22 7.34 2.22 17.82
N ALA A 23 8.28 1.80 18.67
CA ALA A 23 9.21 0.76 18.34
C ALA A 23 8.34 -0.47 18.08
N ILE A 24 8.06 -0.74 16.81
CA ILE A 24 7.53 -2.03 16.39
C ILE A 24 8.53 -3.03 16.97
N PRO A 25 8.16 -3.86 17.96
CA PRO A 25 9.09 -4.83 18.49
C PRO A 25 9.52 -5.71 17.33
N ALA A 26 10.82 -5.72 17.04
CA ALA A 26 11.36 -6.62 16.02
C ALA A 26 10.93 -8.05 16.40
N PRO A 27 10.37 -8.84 15.46
CA PRO A 27 9.88 -10.17 15.77
C PRO A 27 11.02 -11.01 16.38
N PRO A 28 10.82 -11.65 17.54
CA PRO A 28 11.82 -12.52 18.14
C PRO A 28 11.97 -13.76 17.25
N GLY A 29 12.98 -13.78 16.37
CA GLY A 29 13.22 -14.91 15.48
C GLY A 29 14.25 -14.71 14.36
N ILE A 30 14.67 -13.48 14.07
CA ILE A 30 15.67 -13.20 13.00
C ILE A 30 17.12 -13.12 13.49
N ALA A 31 17.36 -13.21 14.80
CA ALA A 31 18.68 -13.13 15.42
C ALA A 31 19.43 -14.48 15.33
N GLY A 32 19.62 -14.98 14.11
CA GLY A 32 20.37 -16.21 13.84
C GLY A 32 20.57 -16.44 12.34
N PRO A 33 21.57 -17.23 11.93
CA PRO A 33 21.80 -17.53 10.51
C PRO A 33 20.56 -18.14 9.83
N ALA A 34 19.80 -18.98 10.54
CA ALA A 34 18.54 -19.54 10.04
C ALA A 34 17.45 -18.47 9.81
N GLY A 35 17.28 -17.52 10.74
CA GLY A 35 16.31 -16.45 10.62
C GLY A 35 16.57 -15.50 9.44
N ARG A 36 17.85 -15.23 9.14
CA ARG A 36 18.25 -14.44 7.96
C ARG A 36 17.96 -15.15 6.64
N VAL A 37 18.19 -16.47 6.57
CA VAL A 37 17.90 -17.27 5.37
C VAL A 37 16.39 -17.32 5.09
N SER A 38 15.56 -17.49 6.12
CA SER A 38 14.10 -17.46 5.97
C SER A 38 13.58 -16.11 5.48
N ALA A 39 14.08 -15.00 6.03
CA ALA A 39 13.71 -13.65 5.58
C ALA A 39 14.14 -13.39 4.12
N LEU A 40 15.33 -13.87 3.73
CA LEU A 40 15.80 -13.78 2.35
C LEU A 40 14.94 -14.59 1.39
N MET A 41 14.58 -15.83 1.75
CA MET A 41 13.69 -16.66 0.93
C MET A 41 12.33 -15.99 0.73
N LEU A 42 11.76 -15.39 1.79
CA LEU A 42 10.51 -14.65 1.70
C LEU A 42 10.64 -13.46 0.75
N ALA A 43 11.72 -12.68 0.86
CA ALA A 43 11.97 -11.53 -0.01
C ALA A 43 12.16 -11.94 -1.47
N LEU A 44 12.92 -13.00 -1.74
CA LEU A 44 13.12 -13.54 -3.09
C LEU A 44 11.82 -14.10 -3.68
N SER A 45 11.01 -14.77 -2.85
CA SER A 45 9.70 -15.27 -3.25
C SER A 45 8.77 -14.12 -3.62
N HIS A 46 8.75 -13.05 -2.84
CA HIS A 46 7.95 -11.86 -3.14
C HIS A 46 8.44 -11.18 -4.42
N ARG A 47 9.75 -11.07 -4.64
CA ARG A 47 10.30 -10.51 -5.88
C ARG A 47 9.88 -11.30 -7.13
N ARG A 48 9.82 -12.64 -7.04
CA ARG A 48 9.31 -13.47 -8.12
C ARG A 48 7.84 -13.16 -8.42
N TRP A 49 7.03 -12.92 -7.39
CA TRP A 49 5.63 -12.55 -7.57
C TRP A 49 5.44 -11.15 -8.15
N THR A 50 6.30 -10.18 -7.82
CA THR A 50 6.24 -8.82 -8.39
C THR A 50 6.29 -8.85 -9.93
N VAL A 51 7.20 -9.64 -10.53
CA VAL A 51 7.28 -9.77 -11.99
C VAL A 51 6.01 -10.39 -12.58
N ALA A 52 5.43 -11.39 -11.91
CA ALA A 52 4.19 -12.02 -12.37
C ALA A 52 2.96 -11.09 -12.18
N VAL A 53 2.98 -10.25 -11.15
CA VAL A 53 1.96 -9.23 -10.86
C VAL A 53 1.93 -8.15 -11.94
N ASP A 54 3.10 -7.67 -12.39
CA ASP A 54 3.18 -6.71 -13.49
C ASP A 54 2.55 -7.28 -14.76
N ALA A 55 2.99 -8.48 -15.16
CA ALA A 55 2.43 -9.19 -16.33
C ALA A 55 0.93 -9.51 -16.16
N TYR A 56 0.45 -9.72 -14.93
CA TYR A 56 -0.97 -9.89 -14.64
C TYR A 56 -1.78 -8.62 -14.94
N VAL A 57 -1.27 -7.44 -14.55
CA VAL A 57 -1.91 -6.13 -14.81
C VAL A 57 -1.90 -5.79 -16.30
N ASP A 58 -0.85 -6.20 -17.01
CA ASP A 58 -0.77 -6.03 -18.46
C ASP A 58 -1.54 -7.07 -19.27
N GLY A 59 -2.02 -8.13 -18.60
CA GLY A 59 -2.82 -9.17 -19.22
C GLY A 59 -2.00 -10.17 -20.04
N GLU A 60 -0.67 -10.18 -19.86
CA GLU A 60 0.31 -10.96 -20.62
C GLU A 60 0.45 -12.40 -20.11
N LEU A 61 -0.22 -12.75 -19.02
CA LEU A 61 -0.21 -14.10 -18.46
C LEU A 61 -1.15 -15.05 -19.19
N THR A 62 -0.73 -16.31 -19.29
CA THR A 62 -1.60 -17.41 -19.72
C THR A 62 -2.77 -17.60 -18.74
N CYS A 63 -3.86 -18.26 -19.16
CA CYS A 63 -5.01 -18.52 -18.28
C CYS A 63 -4.65 -19.35 -17.03
N ARG A 64 -3.62 -20.20 -17.11
CA ARG A 64 -3.12 -20.96 -15.96
C ARG A 64 -2.39 -20.04 -14.99
N ASP A 65 -1.40 -19.30 -15.48
CA ASP A 65 -0.56 -18.42 -14.64
C ASP A 65 -1.40 -17.29 -14.02
N ARG A 66 -2.40 -16.78 -14.75
CA ARG A 66 -3.36 -15.80 -14.22
C ARG A 66 -4.11 -16.30 -12.98
N ARG A 67 -4.52 -17.58 -12.97
CA ARG A 67 -5.21 -18.18 -11.81
C ARG A 67 -4.27 -18.36 -10.62
N GLU A 68 -3.01 -18.74 -10.87
CA GLU A 68 -1.99 -18.88 -9.84
C GLU A 68 -1.68 -17.52 -9.17
N VAL A 69 -1.52 -16.46 -9.97
CA VAL A 69 -1.34 -15.09 -9.44
C VAL A 69 -2.59 -14.60 -8.71
N ALA A 70 -3.79 -14.90 -9.23
CA ALA A 70 -5.05 -14.56 -8.55
C ALA A 70 -5.16 -15.21 -7.17
N ALA A 71 -4.78 -16.49 -7.05
CA ALA A 71 -4.75 -17.19 -5.77
C ALA A 71 -3.70 -16.57 -4.82
N HIS A 72 -2.50 -16.25 -5.30
CA HIS A 72 -1.50 -15.60 -4.43
C HIS A 72 -1.99 -14.27 -3.85
N MET A 73 -2.73 -13.48 -4.63
CA MET A 73 -3.26 -12.19 -4.18
C MET A 73 -4.36 -12.30 -3.11
N THR A 74 -5.03 -13.45 -2.97
CA THR A 74 -5.97 -13.64 -1.84
C THR A 74 -5.25 -13.73 -0.51
N ASP A 75 -4.00 -14.19 -0.53
CA ASP A 75 -3.22 -14.50 0.67
C ASP A 75 -2.15 -13.44 0.95
N CYS A 76 -1.72 -12.68 -0.06
CA CYS A 76 -0.68 -11.67 0.05
C CYS A 76 -1.23 -10.25 -0.11
N TRP A 77 -1.36 -9.54 1.02
CA TRP A 77 -1.82 -8.14 1.04
C TRP A 77 -0.92 -7.20 0.24
N ALA A 78 0.40 -7.45 0.23
CA ALA A 78 1.37 -6.58 -0.43
C ALA A 78 1.23 -6.64 -1.95
N CYS A 79 1.13 -7.85 -2.53
CA CYS A 79 0.91 -8.03 -3.96
C CYS A 79 -0.48 -7.54 -4.41
N SER A 80 -1.52 -7.73 -3.59
CA SER A 80 -2.86 -7.20 -3.87
C SER A 80 -2.86 -5.66 -3.95
N ARG A 81 -2.19 -5.00 -3.00
CA ARG A 81 -2.03 -3.53 -3.00
C ARG A 81 -1.23 -3.04 -4.21
N GLU A 82 -0.18 -3.74 -4.59
CA GLU A 82 0.65 -3.41 -5.76
C GLU A 82 -0.18 -3.43 -7.05
N VAL A 83 -1.00 -4.48 -7.26
CA VAL A 83 -1.92 -4.55 -8.41
C VAL A 83 -2.88 -3.37 -8.46
N GLU A 84 -3.47 -2.98 -7.34
CA GLU A 84 -4.41 -1.86 -7.30
C GLU A 84 -3.73 -0.54 -7.70
N ILE A 85 -2.52 -0.30 -7.19
CA ILE A 85 -1.72 0.89 -7.55
C ILE A 85 -1.40 0.89 -9.04
N LEU A 86 -0.92 -0.22 -9.58
CA LEU A 86 -0.57 -0.33 -11.00
C LEU A 86 -1.79 -0.11 -11.90
N ARG A 87 -2.95 -0.67 -11.55
CA ARG A 87 -4.21 -0.43 -12.26
C ARG A 87 -4.60 1.03 -12.24
N LEU A 88 -4.57 1.68 -11.09
CA LEU A 88 -4.86 3.11 -10.96
C LEU A 88 -3.93 3.95 -11.83
N MET A 89 -2.62 3.69 -11.78
CA MET A 89 -1.64 4.39 -12.61
C MET A 89 -1.94 4.21 -14.10
N LYS A 90 -2.19 2.97 -14.54
CA LYS A 90 -2.56 2.65 -15.93
C LYS A 90 -3.83 3.37 -16.37
N HIS A 91 -4.85 3.42 -15.51
CA HIS A 91 -6.09 4.15 -15.78
C HIS A 91 -5.86 5.65 -15.92
N CYS A 92 -5.08 6.26 -15.03
CA CYS A 92 -4.72 7.68 -15.11
C CYS A 92 -3.98 8.01 -16.41
N LEU A 93 -2.95 7.22 -16.78
CA LEU A 93 -2.21 7.40 -18.01
C LEU A 93 -3.09 7.24 -19.26
N CYS A 94 -3.97 6.23 -19.26
CA CYS A 94 -4.92 6.03 -20.35
C CYS A 94 -5.92 7.19 -20.46
N ALA A 95 -6.39 7.74 -19.34
CA ALA A 95 -7.28 8.88 -19.32
C ALA A 95 -6.58 10.15 -19.82
N GLN A 96 -5.34 10.39 -19.42
CA GLN A 96 -4.54 11.50 -19.91
C GLN A 96 -4.33 11.40 -21.42
N ARG A 97 -3.97 10.22 -21.93
CA ARG A 97 -3.80 9.97 -23.36
C ARG A 97 -5.09 10.26 -24.15
N ARG A 98 -6.26 9.85 -23.64
CA ARG A 98 -7.55 10.16 -24.28
C ARG A 98 -7.81 11.66 -24.33
N ARG A 99 -7.66 12.38 -23.21
CA ARG A 99 -7.84 13.85 -23.19
C ARG A 99 -6.91 14.57 -24.17
N ALA A 100 -5.67 14.09 -24.32
CA ALA A 100 -4.73 14.65 -25.28
C ALA A 100 -5.16 14.38 -26.74
N ALA A 101 -5.75 13.22 -27.02
CA ALA A 101 -6.30 12.88 -28.33
C ALA A 101 -7.58 13.67 -28.63
N ASP A 102 -8.41 13.93 -27.63
CA ASP A 102 -9.66 14.70 -27.76
C ASP A 102 -9.40 16.21 -27.89
N GLY A 103 -8.20 16.68 -27.51
CA GLY A 103 -7.80 18.09 -27.49
C GLY A 103 -6.97 18.58 -28.68
N GLY A 104 -6.86 17.82 -29.78
CA GLY A 104 -6.24 18.29 -31.03
C GLY A 104 -7.10 17.85 -32.22
N TRP A 105 -7.64 18.74 -33.05
CA TRP A 105 -6.97 19.86 -33.72
C TRP A 105 -7.90 21.07 -33.85
N GLU A 106 -7.53 22.21 -33.27
CA GLU A 106 -8.00 23.56 -33.65
C GLU A 106 -6.82 24.52 -33.70
#